data_AF-R1BTB7-F1
#
_entry.id   AF-R1BTB7-F1
#
_cell.length_a   1.000
_cell.length_b   1.000
_cell.length_c   1.000
_cell.angle_alpha   90.00
_cell.angle_beta   90.00
_cell.angle_gamma   90.00
#
_symmetry.space_group_name_H-M   'P 1'
#
loop_
_entity.id
_entity.type
_entity.pdbx_description
1 polymer ?
#
loop_
_entity_poly.entity_id
_entity_poly.type
_entity_poly.pdbx_seq_one_letter_code
_entity_poly.pdbx_strand_id
1 'polypeptide(L)'
;MLLDVPQEWFALALVAAPLLVTLCFVRRIANRPDHAQAVNLFVYPIKSCAEVAVQSATATPRGFEGDRLFQCTDKHGKYCTPRDDDKARLFK
;
A
#
# COMPACT_ATOMS: atom_id res chain seq x y z
N MET A 1 18.88 -39.72 -21.83
CA MET A 1 19.12 -38.93 -23.06
C MET A 1 19.25 -37.49 -22.63
N LEU A 2 20.44 -37.11 -22.14
CA LEU A 2 20.75 -35.73 -21.77
C LEU A 2 21.08 -35.02 -23.08
N LEU A 3 20.34 -33.95 -23.39
CA LEU A 3 20.62 -33.11 -24.55
C LEU A 3 22.04 -32.55 -24.40
N ASP A 4 22.92 -32.90 -25.33
CA ASP A 4 24.29 -32.41 -25.40
C ASP A 4 24.25 -30.96 -25.86
N VAL A 5 24.11 -30.03 -24.92
CA VAL A 5 24.04 -28.60 -25.20
C VAL A 5 25.45 -28.13 -25.51
N PRO A 6 25.72 -27.62 -26.73
CA PRO A 6 27.08 -27.26 -27.11
C PRO A 6 27.63 -26.11 -26.25
N GLN A 7 28.93 -26.15 -25.93
CA GLN A 7 29.60 -25.25 -24.98
C GLN A 7 29.42 -23.75 -25.35
N GLU A 8 29.33 -23.44 -26.63
CA GLU A 8 29.03 -22.13 -27.17
C GLU A 8 27.65 -21.59 -26.75
N TRP A 9 26.66 -22.44 -26.53
CA TRP A 9 25.35 -22.04 -26.01
C TRP A 9 25.41 -21.63 -24.54
N PHE A 10 26.29 -22.24 -23.74
CA PHE A 10 26.53 -21.81 -22.36
C PHE A 10 27.19 -20.43 -22.31
N ALA A 11 28.19 -20.19 -23.17
CA ALA A 11 28.83 -18.88 -23.28
C ALA A 11 27.84 -17.81 -23.75
N LEU A 12 27.00 -18.13 -24.74
CA LEU A 12 25.93 -17.24 -25.21
C LEU A 12 24.90 -16.98 -24.11
N ALA A 13 24.50 -17.99 -23.34
CA ALA A 13 23.56 -17.82 -22.23
C ALA A 13 24.12 -16.93 -21.11
N LEU A 14 25.40 -17.08 -20.77
CA LEU A 14 26.09 -16.26 -19.76
C LEU A 14 26.15 -14.78 -20.13
N VAL A 15 26.11 -14.44 -21.43
CA VAL A 15 26.13 -13.05 -21.91
C VAL A 15 24.71 -12.54 -22.20
N ALA A 16 23.88 -13.33 -22.86
CA ALA A 16 22.54 -12.94 -23.27
C ALA A 16 21.61 -12.76 -22.07
N ALA A 17 21.68 -13.62 -21.04
CA ALA A 17 20.83 -13.52 -19.86
C ALA A 17 21.03 -12.21 -19.08
N PRO A 18 22.25 -11.78 -18.69
CA PRO A 18 22.43 -10.51 -17.99
C PRO A 18 22.08 -9.29 -18.86
N LEU A 19 22.29 -9.36 -20.18
CA LEU A 19 21.84 -8.31 -21.10
C LEU A 19 20.32 -8.19 -21.12
N LEU A 20 19.60 -9.31 -21.16
CA LEU A 20 18.14 -9.35 -21.09
C LEU A 20 17.63 -8.85 -19.74
N VAL A 21 18.24 -9.27 -18.63
CA VAL A 21 17.89 -8.79 -17.29
C VAL A 21 18.11 -7.28 -17.18
N THR A 22 19.26 -6.79 -17.66
CA THR A 22 19.58 -5.35 -17.67
C THR A 22 18.59 -4.58 -18.53
N LEU A 23 18.26 -5.07 -19.73
CA LEU A 23 17.29 -4.44 -20.61
C LEU A 23 15.89 -4.40 -19.99
N CYS A 24 15.45 -5.50 -19.37
CA CYS A 24 14.18 -5.57 -18.65
C CYS A 24 14.17 -4.61 -17.45
N PHE A 25 15.27 -4.50 -16.71
CA PHE A 25 15.39 -3.59 -15.58
C PHE A 25 15.35 -2.13 -16.03
N VAL A 26 16.11 -1.76 -17.06
CA VAL A 26 16.08 -0.42 -17.66
C VAL A 26 14.69 -0.08 -18.17
N ARG A 27 14.03 -1.00 -18.90
CA ARG A 27 12.64 -0.82 -19.34
C ARG A 27 11.67 -0.67 -18.18
N ARG A 28 11.85 -1.42 -17.09
CA ARG A 28 10.99 -1.30 -15.90
C ARG A 28 11.17 0.05 -15.20
N ILE A 29 12.39 0.57 -15.14
CA ILE A 29 12.65 1.91 -14.59
C ILE A 29 12.08 2.99 -15.50
N ALA A 30 12.31 2.89 -16.80
CA ALA A 30 11.83 3.85 -17.79
C ALA A 30 10.30 3.90 -17.88
N ASN A 31 9.61 2.78 -17.66
CA ASN A 31 8.15 2.70 -17.64
C ASN A 31 7.55 2.76 -16.23
N ARG A 32 8.27 3.33 -15.24
CA ARG A 32 7.62 3.61 -13.95
C ARG A 32 6.52 4.63 -14.19
N PRO A 33 5.32 4.44 -13.60
CA PRO A 33 4.30 5.46 -13.68
C PRO A 33 4.83 6.75 -13.04
N ASP A 34 4.73 7.86 -13.77
CA ASP A 34 5.21 9.18 -13.31
C ASP A 34 4.39 9.72 -12.14
N HIS A 35 3.24 9.11 -11.86
CA HIS A 35 2.33 9.50 -10.79
C HIS A 35 1.77 8.27 -10.08
N ALA A 36 1.63 8.39 -8.76
CA ALA A 36 0.82 7.46 -7.99
C ALA A 36 -0.65 7.78 -8.21
N GLN A 37 -1.46 6.74 -8.45
CA GLN A 37 -2.92 6.88 -8.53
C GLN A 37 -3.55 6.30 -7.25
N ALA A 38 -4.33 7.12 -6.56
CA ALA A 38 -5.15 6.65 -5.45
C ALA A 38 -6.34 5.85 -6.02
N VAL A 39 -6.47 4.59 -5.61
CA VAL A 39 -7.54 3.70 -6.08
C VAL A 39 -8.81 3.86 -5.23
N ASN A 40 -8.63 4.06 -3.91
CA ASN A 40 -9.71 4.25 -2.95
C ASN A 40 -9.37 5.42 -2.02
N LEU A 41 -10.41 6.12 -1.58
CA LEU A 41 -10.29 7.21 -0.61
C LEU A 41 -11.25 6.96 0.55
N PHE A 42 -10.72 7.08 1.76
CA PHE A 42 -11.43 6.77 3.00
C PHE A 42 -11.27 7.93 3.99
N VAL A 43 -12.38 8.30 4.62
CA VAL A 43 -12.42 9.22 5.77
C VAL A 43 -12.87 8.45 6.99
N TYR A 44 -12.30 8.74 8.15
CA TYR A 44 -12.60 8.08 9.43
C TYR A 44 -13.15 9.10 10.42
N PRO A 45 -14.45 9.46 10.36
CA PRO A 45 -15.00 10.54 11.18
C PRO A 45 -14.80 10.33 12.69
N ILE A 46 -14.85 9.06 13.13
CA ILE A 46 -14.62 8.64 14.50
C ILE A 46 -13.33 7.82 14.55
N LYS A 47 -12.41 8.21 15.43
CA LYS A 47 -11.12 7.54 15.57
C LYS A 47 -11.28 6.07 15.99
N SER A 48 -10.59 5.20 15.25
CA SER A 48 -10.57 3.74 15.44
C SER A 48 -11.85 3.00 15.03
N CYS A 49 -12.85 3.70 14.48
CA CYS A 49 -14.04 3.08 13.88
C CYS A 49 -13.84 2.80 12.38
N ALA A 50 -14.86 2.22 11.75
CA ALA A 50 -14.87 1.90 10.33
C ALA A 50 -14.70 3.13 9.43
N GLU A 51 -14.11 2.88 8.27
CA GLU A 51 -13.96 3.83 7.19
C GLU A 51 -15.30 4.25 6.56
N VAL A 52 -15.32 5.46 6.02
CA VAL A 52 -16.32 5.93 5.07
C VAL A 52 -15.65 6.09 3.72
N ALA A 53 -16.03 5.24 2.76
CA ALA A 53 -15.55 5.33 1.39
C ALA A 53 -16.14 6.56 0.69
N VAL A 54 -15.27 7.37 0.08
CA VAL A 54 -15.67 8.58 -0.64
C VAL A 54 -14.97 8.64 -2.00
N GLN A 55 -15.56 9.36 -2.94
CA GLN A 55 -14.96 9.59 -4.26
C GLN A 55 -13.96 10.76 -4.24
N SER A 56 -14.16 11.72 -3.34
CA SER A 56 -13.34 12.92 -3.20
C SER A 56 -13.39 13.43 -1.77
N ALA A 57 -12.33 14.09 -1.31
CA ALA A 57 -12.29 14.79 -0.03
C ALA A 57 -11.42 16.05 -0.13
N THR A 58 -11.77 17.10 0.62
CA THR A 58 -10.97 18.32 0.72
C THR A 58 -9.73 18.04 1.56
N ALA A 59 -8.53 18.21 0.98
CA ALA A 59 -7.29 18.13 1.73
C ALA A 59 -7.05 19.45 2.49
N THR A 60 -6.83 19.36 3.81
CA THR A 60 -6.48 20.49 4.67
C THR A 60 -5.10 20.25 5.30
N PRO A 61 -4.47 21.27 5.92
CA PRO A 61 -3.21 21.07 6.64
C PRO A 61 -3.27 20.03 7.77
N ARG A 62 -4.48 19.70 8.28
CA ARG A 62 -4.68 18.72 9.35
C ARG A 62 -5.04 17.31 8.85
N GLY A 63 -5.25 17.13 7.55
CA GLY A 63 -5.79 15.91 6.95
C GLY A 63 -7.02 16.17 6.09
N PHE A 64 -7.75 15.12 5.73
CA PHE A 64 -9.01 15.28 5.00
C PHE A 64 -10.06 15.95 5.89
N GLU A 65 -10.85 16.83 5.30
CA GLU A 65 -12.01 17.41 5.97
C GLU A 65 -12.92 16.30 6.51
N GLY A 66 -13.31 16.41 7.78
CA GLY A 66 -14.10 15.40 8.46
C GLY A 66 -13.32 14.22 9.05
N ASP A 67 -12.02 14.07 8.76
CA ASP A 67 -11.24 12.95 9.27
C ASP A 67 -10.92 13.11 10.77
N ARG A 68 -11.22 12.07 11.55
CA ARG A 68 -10.96 11.91 12.98
C ARG A 68 -11.44 13.08 13.85
N LEU A 69 -12.60 13.64 13.53
CA LEU A 69 -13.22 14.71 14.32
C LEU A 69 -13.70 14.24 15.70
N PHE A 70 -14.05 12.96 15.82
CA PHE A 70 -14.58 12.38 17.05
C PHE A 70 -13.67 11.28 17.61
N GLN A 71 -13.74 11.10 18.93
CA GLN A 71 -13.05 10.04 19.66
C GLN A 71 -13.99 9.53 20.75
N CYS A 72 -14.18 8.21 20.83
CA CYS A 72 -14.97 7.60 21.89
C CYS A 72 -14.23 7.70 23.23
N THR A 73 -14.95 8.12 24.27
CA THR A 73 -14.47 8.16 25.65
C THR A 73 -15.43 7.43 26.58
N ASP A 74 -14.91 6.96 27.70
CA ASP A 74 -15.78 6.48 28.79
C ASP A 74 -16.30 7.64 29.65
N LYS A 75 -17.09 7.31 30.67
CA LYS A 75 -17.66 8.27 31.62
C LYS A 75 -16.62 9.07 32.43
N HIS A 76 -15.36 8.65 32.42
CA HIS A 76 -14.24 9.32 33.10
C HIS A 76 -13.37 10.12 32.11
N GLY A 77 -13.75 10.19 30.83
CA GLY A 77 -12.97 10.85 29.80
C GLY A 77 -11.78 10.04 29.29
N LYS A 78 -11.64 8.76 29.69
CA LYS A 78 -10.57 7.89 29.17
C LYS A 78 -10.88 7.53 27.73
N TYR A 79 -9.89 7.63 26.85
CA TYR A 79 -10.01 7.20 25.46
C TYR A 79 -10.28 5.70 25.38
N CYS A 80 -11.38 5.35 24.72
CA CYS A 80 -11.66 3.98 24.35
C CYS A 80 -10.95 3.68 23.02
N THR A 81 -10.19 2.59 22.97
CA THR A 81 -9.55 2.14 21.74
C THR A 81 -9.72 0.63 21.56
N PRO A 82 -9.55 0.10 20.33
CA PRO A 82 -9.59 -1.35 20.10
C PRO A 82 -8.44 -2.11 20.77
N ARG A 83 -7.43 -1.40 21.28
CA ARG A 83 -6.28 -2.00 21.98
C ARG A 83 -6.60 -2.36 23.43
N ASP A 84 -7.68 -1.81 23.98
CA ASP A 84 -8.19 -2.16 25.29
C ASP A 84 -9.18 -3.32 25.12
N ASP A 85 -8.87 -4.49 25.66
CA ASP A 85 -9.66 -5.72 25.45
C ASP A 85 -11.14 -5.56 25.84
N ASP A 86 -11.42 -4.78 26.89
CA ASP A 86 -12.78 -4.51 27.37
C ASP A 86 -13.54 -3.52 26.47
N LYS A 87 -12.86 -2.77 25.60
CA LYS A 87 -13.43 -1.79 24.68
C LYS A 87 -13.39 -2.22 23.21
N ALA A 88 -12.63 -3.25 22.86
CA ALA A 88 -12.47 -3.73 21.50
C ALA A 88 -13.81 -3.99 20.77
N ARG A 89 -14.84 -4.42 21.50
CA ARG A 89 -16.18 -4.66 20.95
C ARG A 89 -16.91 -3.41 20.46
N LEU A 90 -16.51 -2.22 20.89
CA LEU A 90 -17.11 -0.95 20.43
C LEU A 90 -16.71 -0.59 18.98
N PHE A 91 -15.69 -1.26 18.44
CA PHE A 91 -15.04 -0.91 17.17
C PHE A 91 -15.08 -2.05 16.14
N LYS A 92 -15.89 -3.09 16.39
CA LYS A 92 -16.08 -4.25 15.51
C LYS A 92 -17.38 -4.14 14.72
#